data_AF-A0A060RM41-F1
#
_entry.id   AF-A0A060RM41-F1
#
_cell.length_a   1.000
_cell.length_b   1.000
_cell.length_c   1.000
_cell.angle_alpha   90.00
_cell.angle_beta   90.00
_cell.angle_gamma   90.00
#
_symmetry.space_group_name_H-M   'P 1'
#
loop_
_entity.id
_entity.type
_entity.pdbx_description
1 polymer ?
#
loop_
_entity_poly.entity_id
_entity_poly.type
_entity_poly.pdbx_seq_one_letter_code
_entity_poly.pdbx_strand_id
1 'polypeptide(L)'
;CLMCGCGLGSVAGSVGLFGGIVINIWKNVALDVGIKEAIAAGTADIAAAANSAGAAEIMKLIKSTFLIDKLGEKTLQSIFTTKTYNDVTNITQAVQKLHFKTCIPGSSGKLGLRFVDANRDIPFCQSVWKQTEAVSQAGKSIVFEDGIKTTVQNIVTKAKEPAKAAAEAARESAIAEITKEQTTAINTIFMSKQTAIIASVVAILIIVLIMVIIYLVLRYRRKKKMKKKAQYTKLLNQ
;
A
#
# COMPACT_ATOMS: atom_id res chain seq x y z
N CYS A 1 -24.56 23.80 37.87
CA CYS A 1 -26.04 23.80 37.89
C CYS A 1 -26.49 23.85 36.43
N LEU A 2 -27.16 22.89 35.79
CA LEU A 2 -28.16 21.86 36.10
C LEU A 2 -27.74 20.58 35.31
N MET A 3 -27.95 19.32 35.68
CA MET A 3 -28.89 18.66 36.57
C MET A 3 -28.17 17.50 37.28
N CYS A 4 -28.30 17.50 38.60
CA CYS A 4 -28.02 16.36 39.45
C CYS A 4 -29.20 15.38 39.37
N GLY A 5 -28.93 14.07 39.45
CA GLY A 5 -29.86 13.07 39.98
C GLY A 5 -31.16 12.80 39.21
N CYS A 6 -31.14 11.83 38.30
CA CYS A 6 -32.25 10.87 38.13
C CYS A 6 -31.79 9.70 37.26
N GLY A 7 -31.71 8.48 37.81
CA GLY A 7 -31.56 7.27 36.99
C GLY A 7 -30.54 6.22 37.44
N LEU A 8 -30.43 5.91 38.73
CA LEU A 8 -29.72 4.73 39.25
C LEU A 8 -30.39 3.38 38.87
N GLY A 9 -31.16 3.32 37.79
CA GLY A 9 -31.94 2.14 37.39
C GLY A 9 -31.79 1.69 35.94
N SER A 10 -30.99 2.35 35.10
CA SER A 10 -30.97 2.01 33.66
C SER A 10 -29.66 2.34 32.92
N VAL A 11 -28.51 2.42 33.61
CA VAL A 11 -27.20 2.71 32.97
C VAL A 11 -26.35 1.43 32.85
N ALA A 12 -26.98 0.34 32.43
CA ALA A 12 -26.27 -0.86 31.99
C ALA A 12 -26.46 -1.14 30.48
N GLY A 13 -27.59 -0.71 29.91
CA GLY A 13 -27.89 -0.93 28.48
C GLY A 13 -27.30 0.13 27.53
N SER A 14 -27.17 1.38 27.98
CA SER A 14 -26.84 2.50 27.09
C SER A 14 -25.34 2.69 26.85
N VAL A 15 -24.49 2.30 27.79
CA VAL A 15 -23.03 2.47 27.64
C VAL A 15 -22.45 1.46 26.64
N GLY A 16 -23.08 0.29 26.48
CA GLY A 16 -22.72 -0.69 25.46
C GLY A 16 -23.15 -0.26 24.05
N LEU A 17 -24.32 0.36 23.91
CA LEU A 17 -24.89 0.71 22.60
C LEU A 17 -24.32 2.04 22.05
N PHE A 18 -24.14 3.05 22.91
CA PHE A 18 -23.52 4.32 22.50
C PHE A 18 -21.99 4.23 22.48
N GLY A 19 -21.38 3.45 23.37
CA GLY A 19 -19.93 3.22 23.38
C GLY A 19 -19.45 2.55 22.09
N GLY A 20 -20.15 1.53 21.60
CA GLY A 20 -19.81 0.84 20.36
C GLY A 20 -19.82 1.76 19.13
N ILE A 21 -20.83 2.63 19.00
CA ILE A 21 -20.97 3.54 17.85
C ILE A 21 -19.85 4.59 17.83
N VAL A 22 -19.54 5.20 18.99
CA VAL A 22 -18.47 6.20 19.08
C VAL A 22 -17.10 5.55 18.84
N ILE A 23 -16.83 4.37 19.44
CA ILE A 23 -15.55 3.67 19.25
C ILE A 23 -15.33 3.28 17.78
N ASN A 24 -16.38 2.88 17.05
CA ASN A 24 -16.27 2.51 15.65
C ASN A 24 -15.91 3.72 14.76
N ILE A 25 -16.45 4.91 15.05
CA ILE A 25 -16.11 6.14 14.34
C ILE A 25 -14.64 6.52 14.60
N TRP A 26 -14.18 6.48 15.85
CA TRP A 26 -12.79 6.81 16.19
C TRP A 26 -11.78 5.81 15.61
N LYS A 27 -12.11 4.52 15.54
CA LYS A 27 -11.30 3.51 14.85
C LYS A 27 -11.11 3.84 13.36
N ASN A 28 -12.19 4.23 12.68
CA ASN A 28 -12.12 4.57 11.27
C ASN A 28 -11.28 5.83 11.03
N VAL A 29 -11.41 6.84 11.90
CA VAL A 29 -10.59 8.06 11.83
C VAL A 29 -9.12 7.75 12.08
N ALA A 30 -8.80 6.92 13.08
CA ALA A 30 -7.42 6.52 13.36
C ALA A 30 -6.80 5.71 12.20
N LEU A 31 -7.58 4.82 11.58
CA LEU A 31 -7.15 4.08 10.39
C LEU A 31 -6.92 5.00 9.19
N ASP A 32 -7.78 5.99 8.94
CA ASP A 32 -7.61 6.94 7.84
C ASP A 32 -6.35 7.81 8.03
N VAL A 33 -6.07 8.23 9.27
CA VAL A 33 -4.82 8.94 9.60
C VAL A 33 -3.61 8.04 9.40
N GLY A 34 -3.66 6.79 9.88
CA GLY A 34 -2.56 5.83 9.71
C GLY A 34 -2.30 5.49 8.25
N ILE A 35 -3.34 5.37 7.43
CA ILE A 35 -3.22 5.16 5.99
C ILE A 35 -2.57 6.38 5.31
N LYS A 36 -2.97 7.59 5.68
CA LYS A 36 -2.36 8.82 5.11
C LYS A 36 -0.87 8.92 5.44
N GLU A 37 -0.50 8.65 6.69
CA GLU A 37 0.90 8.68 7.13
C GLU A 37 1.73 7.58 6.47
N ALA A 38 1.17 6.38 6.34
CA ALA A 38 1.79 5.27 5.61
C ALA A 38 2.00 5.55 4.13
N ILE A 39 1.00 6.12 3.44
CA ILE A 39 1.15 6.53 2.04
C ILE A 39 2.22 7.62 1.92
N ALA A 40 2.28 8.57 2.88
CA ALA A 40 3.30 9.60 2.90
C ALA A 40 4.72 9.02 3.07
N ALA A 41 4.88 8.04 3.96
CA ALA A 41 6.15 7.33 4.15
C ALA A 41 6.53 6.46 2.94
N GLY A 42 5.55 5.79 2.33
CA GLY A 42 5.73 4.92 1.16
C GLY A 42 5.83 5.67 -0.18
N THR A 43 5.83 7.00 -0.20
CA THR A 43 5.93 7.79 -1.44
C THR A 43 7.15 7.44 -2.28
N ALA A 44 8.29 7.17 -1.64
CA ALA A 44 9.52 6.76 -2.32
C ALA A 44 9.37 5.40 -3.01
N ASP A 45 8.77 4.43 -2.33
CA ASP A 45 8.56 3.07 -2.86
C ASP A 45 7.50 3.04 -3.96
N ILE A 46 6.43 3.82 -3.81
CA ILE A 46 5.40 4.00 -4.84
C ILE A 46 6.03 4.63 -6.09
N ALA A 47 6.87 5.66 -5.93
CA ALA A 47 7.60 6.28 -7.03
C ALA A 47 8.60 5.31 -7.66
N ALA A 48 9.31 4.49 -6.86
CA ALA A 48 10.23 3.48 -7.37
C ALA A 48 9.51 2.41 -8.20
N ALA A 49 8.36 1.92 -7.74
CA ALA A 49 7.52 0.97 -8.48
C ALA A 49 7.04 1.56 -9.80
N ALA A 50 6.55 2.81 -9.79
CA ALA A 50 6.14 3.53 -10.98
C ALA A 50 7.29 3.70 -12.00
N ASN A 51 8.46 4.11 -11.51
CA ASN A 51 9.65 4.32 -12.33
C ASN A 51 10.14 3.00 -12.94
N SER A 52 10.13 1.92 -12.18
CA SER A 52 10.54 0.58 -12.64
C SER A 52 9.63 0.06 -13.75
N ALA A 53 8.30 0.13 -13.54
CA ALA A 53 7.32 -0.31 -14.54
C ALA A 53 7.33 0.57 -15.79
N GLY A 54 7.44 1.89 -15.62
CA GLY A 54 7.58 2.83 -16.72
C GLY A 54 8.83 2.58 -17.55
N ALA A 55 9.99 2.37 -16.90
CA ALA A 55 11.24 2.07 -17.59
C ALA A 55 11.19 0.73 -18.34
N ALA A 56 10.55 -0.29 -17.77
CA ALA A 56 10.38 -1.60 -18.42
C ALA A 56 9.52 -1.49 -19.69
N GLU A 57 8.41 -0.76 -19.65
CA GLU A 57 7.57 -0.57 -20.84
C GLU A 57 8.28 0.30 -21.89
N ILE A 58 9.01 1.34 -21.49
CA ILE A 58 9.82 2.14 -22.43
C ILE A 58 10.84 1.26 -23.14
N MET A 59 11.55 0.39 -22.42
CA MET A 59 12.53 -0.52 -23.02
C MET A 59 11.88 -1.45 -24.04
N LYS A 60 10.73 -2.02 -23.68
CA LYS A 60 9.94 -2.90 -24.56
C LYS A 60 9.45 -2.18 -25.81
N LEU A 61 8.93 -0.96 -25.66
CA LEU A 61 8.46 -0.14 -26.77
C LEU A 61 9.61 0.35 -27.65
N ILE A 62 10.75 0.74 -27.09
CA ILE A 62 11.94 1.11 -27.86
C ILE A 62 12.42 -0.09 -28.67
N LYS A 63 12.46 -1.29 -28.08
CA LYS A 63 12.85 -2.51 -28.77
C LYS A 63 11.94 -2.84 -29.94
N SER A 64 10.63 -2.73 -29.78
CA SER A 64 9.68 -3.02 -30.86
C SER A 64 9.66 -1.92 -31.94
N THR A 65 9.80 -0.66 -31.54
CA THR A 65 9.66 0.50 -32.44
C THR A 65 10.94 0.75 -33.22
N PHE A 66 12.09 0.54 -32.60
CA PHE A 66 13.41 0.74 -33.21
C PHE A 66 14.11 -0.56 -33.59
N LEU A 67 13.51 -1.75 -33.39
CA LEU A 67 14.09 -3.04 -33.80
C LEU A 67 15.55 -3.22 -33.32
N ILE A 68 15.81 -2.88 -32.05
CA ILE A 68 17.15 -2.86 -31.49
C ILE A 68 17.57 -4.28 -31.10
N ASP A 69 18.77 -4.69 -31.52
CA ASP A 69 19.37 -5.95 -31.13
C ASP A 69 19.78 -5.97 -29.64
N LYS A 70 20.02 -7.18 -29.10
CA LYS A 70 20.45 -7.38 -27.69
C LYS A 70 21.67 -6.53 -27.27
N LEU A 71 22.53 -6.15 -28.22
CA LEU A 71 23.71 -5.32 -27.96
C LEU A 71 23.35 -3.84 -27.72
N GLY A 72 22.38 -3.33 -28.48
CA GLY A 72 21.83 -1.98 -28.28
C GLY A 72 20.95 -1.91 -27.02
N GLU A 73 20.27 -3.01 -26.67
CA GLU A 73 19.51 -3.14 -25.43
C GLU A 73 20.39 -2.96 -24.18
N LYS A 74 21.56 -3.61 -24.12
CA LYS A 74 22.52 -3.42 -23.01
C LYS A 74 23.04 -1.98 -22.93
N THR A 75 23.31 -1.36 -24.08
CA THR A 75 23.82 0.01 -24.16
C THR A 75 22.78 1.00 -23.67
N LEU A 76 21.51 0.79 -24.03
CA LEU A 76 20.39 1.61 -23.57
C LEU A 76 20.11 1.36 -22.09
N GLN A 77 20.06 0.10 -21.62
CA GLN A 77 19.85 -0.23 -20.22
C GLN A 77 20.83 0.50 -19.30
N SER A 78 22.13 0.53 -19.66
CA SER A 78 23.15 1.26 -18.90
C SER A 78 22.85 2.76 -18.76
N ILE A 79 22.09 3.35 -19.68
CA ILE A 79 21.72 4.79 -19.66
C ILE A 79 20.43 5.01 -18.87
N PHE A 80 19.50 4.05 -18.90
CA PHE A 80 18.23 4.11 -18.16
C PHE A 80 18.37 3.79 -16.67
N THR A 81 19.43 3.10 -16.24
CA THR A 81 19.55 2.64 -14.84
C THR A 81 19.71 3.79 -13.84
N THR A 82 20.13 4.98 -14.29
CA THR A 82 20.49 6.11 -13.41
C THR A 82 19.46 7.23 -13.29
N LYS A 83 18.41 7.27 -14.13
CA LYS A 83 17.52 8.44 -14.23
C LYS A 83 16.06 8.08 -14.42
N THR A 84 15.18 9.05 -14.13
CA THR A 84 13.72 8.94 -14.26
C THR A 84 13.28 8.57 -15.68
N TYR A 85 12.31 7.65 -15.78
CA TYR A 85 11.81 7.11 -17.05
C TYR A 85 11.11 8.16 -17.94
N ASN A 86 10.70 9.30 -17.38
CA ASN A 86 9.98 10.37 -18.08
C ASN A 86 10.86 11.37 -18.83
N ASP A 87 12.18 11.24 -18.75
CA ASP A 87 13.10 12.20 -19.36
C ASP A 87 13.27 11.98 -20.86
N VAL A 88 12.31 12.50 -21.63
CA VAL A 88 12.29 12.44 -23.10
C VAL A 88 13.63 12.88 -23.69
N THR A 89 14.23 13.96 -23.19
CA THR A 89 15.46 14.53 -23.77
C THR A 89 16.63 13.57 -23.61
N ASN A 90 16.81 12.97 -22.43
CA ASN A 90 17.89 12.01 -22.20
C ASN A 90 17.68 10.72 -23.01
N ILE A 91 16.44 10.26 -23.15
CA ILE A 91 16.12 9.08 -23.96
C ILE A 91 16.41 9.35 -25.43
N THR A 92 15.97 10.50 -25.93
CA THR A 92 16.25 10.96 -27.29
C THR A 92 17.75 11.03 -27.56
N GLN A 93 18.53 11.64 -26.67
CA GLN A 93 20.00 11.68 -26.78
C GLN A 93 20.66 10.30 -26.74
N ALA A 94 20.13 9.37 -25.94
CA ALA A 94 20.64 8.01 -25.86
C ALA A 94 20.42 7.25 -27.18
N VAL A 95 19.21 7.34 -27.73
CA VAL A 95 18.86 6.73 -29.03
C VAL A 95 19.68 7.36 -30.15
N GLN A 96 19.92 8.67 -30.11
CA GLN A 96 20.77 9.37 -31.08
C GLN A 96 22.22 8.90 -31.02
N LYS A 97 22.82 8.83 -29.82
CA LYS A 97 24.20 8.32 -29.67
C LYS A 97 24.33 6.90 -30.21
N LEU A 98 23.32 6.05 -29.97
CA LEU A 98 23.28 4.71 -30.53
C LEU A 98 23.16 4.74 -32.06
N HIS A 99 22.31 5.61 -32.61
CA HIS A 99 22.17 5.84 -34.05
C HIS A 99 23.50 6.26 -34.70
N PHE A 100 24.17 7.28 -34.14
CA PHE A 100 25.48 7.74 -34.62
C PHE A 100 26.53 6.62 -34.61
N LYS A 101 26.53 5.77 -33.58
CA LYS A 101 27.50 4.67 -33.47
C LYS A 101 27.24 3.51 -34.43
N THR A 102 25.97 3.25 -34.75
CA THR A 102 25.56 2.01 -35.43
C THR A 102 25.27 2.24 -36.91
N CYS A 103 24.74 3.41 -37.25
CA CYS A 103 24.24 3.74 -38.60
C CYS A 103 25.21 4.58 -39.43
N ILE A 104 26.18 5.24 -38.78
CA ILE A 104 27.21 6.02 -39.44
C ILE A 104 28.55 5.31 -39.28
N PRO A 105 29.16 4.77 -40.36
CA PRO A 105 30.53 4.28 -40.28
C PRO A 105 31.45 5.48 -40.05
N GLY A 106 32.47 5.31 -39.22
CA GLY A 106 33.45 6.36 -38.93
C GLY A 106 33.93 7.04 -40.21
N SER A 107 33.80 8.36 -40.28
CA SER A 107 34.18 9.17 -41.43
C SER A 107 35.66 8.94 -41.78
N SER A 108 35.93 8.15 -42.82
CA SER A 108 37.18 8.27 -43.57
C SER A 108 37.06 9.57 -44.35
N GLY A 109 37.62 10.64 -43.76
CA GLY A 109 37.49 12.01 -44.23
C GLY A 109 37.71 12.14 -45.73
N LYS A 110 36.61 12.32 -46.47
CA LYS A 110 36.57 13.01 -47.76
C LYS A 110 35.13 13.33 -48.16
N LEU A 111 34.85 14.63 -48.14
CA LEU A 111 34.03 15.36 -49.10
C LEU A 111 32.53 15.01 -49.22
N GLY A 112 31.70 15.78 -48.51
CA GLY A 112 30.62 16.52 -49.17
C GLY A 112 29.38 15.77 -49.70
N LEU A 113 28.93 14.69 -49.05
CA LEU A 113 27.59 14.14 -49.34
C LEU A 113 26.65 14.32 -48.15
N ARG A 114 25.48 14.92 -48.42
CA ARG A 114 24.34 14.98 -47.51
C ARG A 114 23.93 13.53 -47.17
N PHE A 115 24.15 13.15 -45.92
CA PHE A 115 23.48 12.07 -45.17
C PHE A 115 22.95 10.89 -46.00
N VAL A 116 23.83 9.91 -46.26
CA VAL A 116 23.42 8.56 -46.64
C VAL A 116 23.83 7.64 -45.49
N ASP A 117 22.87 7.10 -44.75
CA ASP A 117 23.14 6.03 -43.78
C ASP A 117 23.84 4.89 -44.52
N ALA A 118 25.10 4.64 -44.22
CA ALA A 118 25.88 3.65 -44.97
C ALA A 118 25.48 2.21 -44.60
N ASN A 119 24.77 2.02 -43.48
CA ASN A 119 24.33 0.73 -42.96
C ASN A 119 22.79 0.60 -42.96
N ARG A 120 22.14 0.85 -44.11
CA ARG A 120 20.67 0.66 -44.25
C ARG A 120 20.20 -0.79 -44.04
N ASP A 121 21.11 -1.75 -44.11
CA ASP A 121 20.82 -3.17 -43.88
C ASP A 121 20.58 -3.49 -42.39
N ILE A 122 20.97 -2.59 -41.47
CA ILE A 122 20.72 -2.77 -40.05
C ILE A 122 19.25 -2.40 -39.75
N PRO A 123 18.44 -3.31 -39.18
CA PRO A 123 17.02 -3.07 -38.88
C PRO A 123 16.78 -1.81 -38.04
N PHE A 124 17.68 -1.53 -37.10
CA PHE A 124 17.67 -0.31 -36.29
C PHE A 124 17.75 0.97 -37.14
N CYS A 125 18.70 1.07 -38.07
CA CYS A 125 18.87 2.26 -38.90
C CYS A 125 17.67 2.48 -39.83
N GLN A 126 17.14 1.39 -40.41
CA GLN A 126 15.92 1.44 -41.22
C GLN A 126 14.70 1.91 -40.40
N SER A 127 14.58 1.47 -39.15
CA SER A 127 13.47 1.85 -38.29
C SER A 127 13.50 3.34 -37.91
N VAL A 128 14.68 3.89 -37.61
CA VAL A 128 14.88 5.32 -37.30
C VAL A 128 14.52 6.17 -38.52
N TRP A 129 14.95 5.74 -39.71
CA TRP A 129 14.61 6.40 -40.97
C TRP A 129 13.08 6.43 -41.20
N LYS A 130 12.39 5.29 -41.08
CA LYS A 130 10.93 5.19 -41.25
C LYS A 130 10.17 6.11 -40.29
N GLN A 131 10.61 6.20 -39.05
CA GLN A 131 9.98 7.09 -38.07
C GLN A 131 10.23 8.56 -38.39
N THR A 132 11.40 8.89 -38.92
CA THR A 132 11.72 10.26 -39.31
C THR A 132 10.92 10.68 -40.55
N GLU A 133 10.76 9.78 -41.53
CA GLU A 133 9.87 10.00 -42.68
C GLU A 133 8.43 10.26 -42.27
N ALA A 134 7.91 9.47 -41.31
CA ALA A 134 6.54 9.59 -40.81
C ALA A 134 6.23 10.97 -40.17
N VAL A 135 7.26 11.70 -39.74
CA VAL A 135 7.13 13.02 -39.10
C VAL A 135 7.62 14.16 -40.02
N SER A 136 8.24 13.82 -41.16
CA SER A 136 8.77 14.81 -42.10
C SER A 136 7.66 15.50 -42.90
N GLN A 137 7.74 16.83 -43.01
CA GLN A 137 6.85 17.63 -43.85
C GLN A 137 7.49 17.90 -45.21
N ALA A 138 6.72 17.82 -46.28
CA ALA A 138 7.17 18.15 -47.64
C ALA A 138 7.79 19.56 -47.67
N GLY A 139 9.06 19.64 -48.07
CA GLY A 139 9.80 20.91 -48.23
C GLY A 139 10.70 21.35 -47.06
N LYS A 140 10.75 20.61 -45.93
CA LYS A 140 11.74 20.82 -44.86
C LYS A 140 12.86 19.77 -44.90
N SER A 141 14.07 20.15 -44.50
CA SER A 141 15.17 19.20 -44.28
C SER A 141 14.75 18.12 -43.29
N ILE A 142 15.06 16.86 -43.60
CA ILE A 142 14.84 15.72 -42.71
C ILE A 142 15.76 15.92 -41.49
N VAL A 143 15.16 16.22 -40.33
CA VAL A 143 15.87 16.31 -39.06
C VAL A 143 15.57 15.03 -38.28
N PHE A 144 16.52 14.09 -38.27
CA PHE A 144 16.43 12.82 -37.51
C PHE A 144 16.13 13.04 -36.03
N GLU A 145 16.64 14.15 -35.47
CA GLU A 145 16.41 14.56 -34.09
C GLU A 145 14.91 14.70 -33.78
N ASP A 146 14.15 15.33 -34.67
CA ASP A 146 12.72 15.60 -34.46
C ASP A 146 11.88 14.31 -34.59
N GLY A 147 12.25 13.42 -35.52
CA GLY A 147 11.61 12.11 -35.67
C GLY A 147 11.80 11.24 -34.43
N ILE A 148 13.05 11.11 -33.96
CA ILE A 148 13.38 10.33 -32.75
C ILE A 148 12.70 10.95 -31.52
N LYS A 149 12.74 12.27 -31.38
CA LYS A 149 12.11 12.98 -30.26
C LYS A 149 10.61 12.74 -30.20
N THR A 150 9.91 12.86 -31.33
CA THR A 150 8.45 12.68 -31.39
C THR A 150 8.06 11.25 -31.04
N THR A 151 8.79 10.25 -31.55
CA THR A 151 8.49 8.85 -31.20
C THR A 151 8.80 8.56 -29.74
N VAL A 152 9.90 9.07 -29.19
CA VAL A 152 10.21 8.94 -27.76
C VAL A 152 9.13 9.58 -26.90
N GLN A 153 8.59 10.74 -27.28
CA GLN A 153 7.45 11.37 -26.58
C GLN A 153 6.22 10.46 -26.58
N ASN A 154 5.90 9.84 -27.71
CA ASN A 154 4.79 8.90 -27.81
C ASN A 154 5.01 7.66 -26.94
N ILE A 155 6.24 7.13 -26.90
CA ILE A 155 6.63 5.99 -26.07
C ILE A 155 6.51 6.34 -24.58
N VAL A 156 7.07 7.47 -24.15
CA VAL A 156 6.97 7.95 -22.76
C VAL A 156 5.51 8.17 -22.37
N THR A 157 4.69 8.69 -23.28
CA THR A 157 3.25 8.88 -23.03
C THR A 157 2.54 7.54 -22.82
N LYS A 158 2.84 6.52 -23.64
CA LYS A 158 2.30 5.17 -23.46
C LYS A 158 2.79 4.50 -22.17
N ALA A 159 4.00 4.81 -21.73
CA ALA A 159 4.57 4.27 -20.49
C ALA A 159 3.98 4.90 -19.21
N LYS A 160 3.22 6.00 -19.30
CA LYS A 160 2.56 6.60 -18.14
C LYS A 160 1.48 5.70 -17.54
N GLU A 161 0.73 5.00 -18.37
CA GLU A 161 -0.32 4.07 -17.91
C GLU A 161 0.22 2.91 -17.07
N PRO A 162 1.22 2.11 -17.53
CA PRO A 162 1.79 1.05 -16.70
C PRO A 162 2.53 1.59 -15.47
N ALA A 163 3.16 2.77 -15.56
CA ALA A 163 3.76 3.43 -14.39
C ALA A 163 2.70 3.80 -13.33
N LYS A 164 1.56 4.34 -13.76
CA LYS A 164 0.43 4.66 -12.88
C LYS A 164 -0.19 3.42 -12.27
N ALA A 165 -0.38 2.36 -13.07
CA ALA A 165 -0.91 1.09 -12.58
C ALA A 165 0.01 0.46 -11.50
N ALA A 166 1.33 0.50 -11.71
CA ALA A 166 2.29 0.03 -10.72
C ALA A 166 2.31 0.90 -9.44
N ALA A 167 2.15 2.23 -9.58
CA ALA A 167 2.03 3.13 -8.45
C ALA A 167 0.78 2.83 -7.59
N GLU A 168 -0.38 2.63 -8.23
CA GLU A 168 -1.61 2.28 -7.52
C GLU A 168 -1.51 0.89 -6.87
N ALA A 169 -0.93 -0.09 -7.55
CA ALA A 169 -0.71 -1.42 -6.97
C ALA A 169 0.21 -1.38 -5.73
N ALA A 170 1.30 -0.61 -5.78
CA ALA A 170 2.19 -0.41 -4.63
C ALA A 170 1.46 0.29 -3.47
N ARG A 171 0.63 1.29 -3.79
CA ARG A 171 -0.21 2.00 -2.82
C ARG A 171 -1.25 1.09 -2.17
N GLU A 172 -1.97 0.28 -2.95
CA GLU A 172 -2.94 -0.70 -2.44
C GLU A 172 -2.28 -1.75 -1.55
N SER A 173 -1.10 -2.24 -1.94
CA SER A 173 -0.31 -3.16 -1.12
C SER A 173 0.07 -2.55 0.22
N ALA A 174 0.58 -1.31 0.24
CA ALA A 174 0.92 -0.62 1.48
C ALA A 174 -0.31 -0.43 2.38
N ILE A 175 -1.45 -0.02 1.81
CA ILE A 175 -2.72 0.11 2.56
C ILE A 175 -3.13 -1.23 3.16
N ALA A 176 -3.05 -2.33 2.41
CA ALA A 176 -3.40 -3.66 2.87
C ALA A 176 -2.49 -4.13 4.03
N GLU A 177 -1.20 -3.79 3.98
CA GLU A 177 -0.24 -4.14 5.04
C GLU A 177 -0.53 -3.37 6.33
N ILE A 178 -0.63 -2.03 6.27
CA ILE A 178 -0.93 -1.21 7.45
C ILE A 178 -2.29 -1.57 8.05
N THR A 179 -3.32 -1.80 7.24
CA THR A 179 -4.65 -2.18 7.76
C THR A 179 -4.60 -3.54 8.49
N LYS A 180 -3.82 -4.49 7.98
CA LYS A 180 -3.59 -5.79 8.63
C LYS A 180 -2.81 -5.64 9.94
N GLU A 181 -1.76 -4.84 9.97
CA GLU A 181 -0.98 -4.58 11.19
C GLU A 181 -1.82 -3.91 12.26
N GLN A 182 -2.53 -2.84 11.90
CA GLN A 182 -3.43 -2.11 12.80
C GLN A 182 -4.54 -3.03 13.35
N THR A 183 -5.16 -3.85 12.49
CA THR A 183 -6.20 -4.81 12.92
C THR A 183 -5.63 -5.85 13.88
N THR A 184 -4.43 -6.37 13.59
CA THR A 184 -3.74 -7.32 14.47
C THR A 184 -3.38 -6.71 15.83
N ALA A 185 -2.86 -5.48 15.84
CA ALA A 185 -2.56 -4.74 17.06
C ALA A 185 -3.82 -4.48 17.90
N ILE A 186 -4.92 -4.07 17.25
CA ILE A 186 -6.21 -3.88 17.92
C ILE A 186 -6.72 -5.19 18.53
N ASN A 187 -6.65 -6.29 17.76
CA ASN A 187 -7.13 -7.60 18.23
C ASN A 187 -6.30 -8.09 19.42
N THR A 188 -4.97 -8.00 19.36
CA THR A 188 -4.08 -8.39 20.47
C THR A 188 -4.34 -7.57 21.74
N ILE A 189 -4.49 -6.25 21.62
CA ILE A 189 -4.85 -5.39 22.76
C ILE A 189 -6.22 -5.77 23.32
N PHE A 190 -7.23 -5.98 22.46
CA PHE A 190 -8.58 -6.34 22.91
C PHE A 190 -8.60 -7.68 23.65
N MET A 191 -7.92 -8.71 23.11
CA MET A 191 -7.80 -10.02 23.74
C MET A 191 -7.17 -9.92 25.14
N SER A 192 -6.12 -9.10 25.31
CA SER A 192 -5.48 -8.89 26.62
C SER A 192 -6.45 -8.30 27.66
N LYS A 193 -7.31 -7.35 27.25
CA LYS A 193 -8.31 -6.72 28.12
C LYS A 193 -9.48 -7.66 28.40
N GLN A 194 -9.87 -8.48 27.43
CA GLN A 194 -10.94 -9.46 27.58
C GLN A 194 -10.57 -10.52 28.62
N THR A 195 -9.33 -11.02 28.61
CA THR A 195 -8.82 -11.93 29.65
C THR A 195 -8.89 -11.31 31.04
N ALA A 196 -8.51 -10.04 31.20
CA ALA A 196 -8.59 -9.34 32.48
C ALA A 196 -10.03 -9.17 32.98
N ILE A 197 -10.98 -8.89 32.08
CA ILE A 197 -12.41 -8.80 32.42
C ILE A 197 -12.94 -10.17 32.85
N ILE A 198 -12.65 -11.23 32.09
CA ILE A 198 -13.06 -12.61 32.42
C ILE A 198 -12.50 -13.02 33.79
N ALA A 199 -11.22 -12.76 34.05
CA ALA A 199 -10.58 -13.07 35.33
C ALA A 199 -11.25 -12.33 36.51
N SER A 200 -11.60 -11.06 36.33
CA SER A 200 -12.32 -10.27 37.34
C SER A 200 -13.72 -10.85 37.63
N VAL A 201 -14.48 -11.23 36.58
CA VAL A 201 -15.80 -11.84 36.74
C VAL A 201 -15.71 -13.19 37.47
N VAL A 202 -14.75 -14.04 37.09
CA VAL A 202 -14.52 -15.34 37.76
C VAL A 202 -14.15 -15.13 39.24
N ALA A 203 -13.29 -14.16 39.54
CA ALA A 203 -12.94 -13.82 40.92
C ALA A 203 -14.16 -13.36 41.75
N ILE A 204 -15.03 -12.52 41.19
CA ILE A 204 -16.28 -12.09 41.85
C ILE A 204 -17.19 -13.30 42.12
N LEU A 205 -17.35 -14.21 41.15
CA LEU A 205 -18.18 -15.41 41.31
C LEU A 205 -17.66 -16.33 42.44
N ILE A 206 -16.34 -16.50 42.57
CA ILE A 206 -15.73 -17.29 43.64
C ILE A 206 -16.03 -16.67 45.02
N ILE A 207 -15.89 -15.34 45.16
CA ILE A 207 -16.19 -14.62 46.41
C ILE A 207 -17.66 -14.80 46.81
N VAL A 208 -18.58 -14.65 45.85
CA VAL A 208 -20.02 -14.84 46.09
C VAL A 208 -20.33 -16.28 46.50
N LEU A 209 -19.75 -17.28 45.84
CA LEU A 209 -19.91 -18.69 46.19
C LEU A 209 -19.47 -18.98 47.64
N ILE A 210 -18.31 -18.46 48.06
CA ILE A 210 -17.81 -18.62 49.43
C ILE A 210 -18.80 -18.01 50.44
N MET A 211 -19.30 -16.80 50.16
CA MET A 211 -20.31 -16.15 51.01
C MET A 211 -21.58 -16.97 51.14
N VAL A 212 -22.07 -17.56 50.04
CA VAL A 212 -23.25 -18.43 50.05
C VAL A 212 -23.03 -19.68 50.89
N ILE A 213 -21.88 -20.35 50.75
CA ILE A 213 -21.55 -21.56 51.53
C ILE A 213 -21.49 -21.24 53.02
N ILE A 214 -20.75 -20.20 53.42
CA ILE A 214 -20.66 -19.77 54.82
C ILE A 214 -22.04 -19.40 55.36
N TYR A 215 -22.83 -18.65 54.58
CA TYR A 215 -24.19 -18.28 54.93
C TYR A 215 -25.08 -19.51 55.17
N LEU A 216 -25.03 -20.51 54.28
CA LEU A 216 -25.78 -21.75 54.41
C LEU A 216 -25.37 -22.54 55.66
N VAL A 217 -24.06 -22.64 55.94
CA VAL A 217 -23.55 -23.28 57.16
C VAL A 217 -24.04 -22.56 58.42
N LEU A 218 -23.94 -21.23 58.47
CA LEU A 218 -24.41 -20.43 59.60
C LEU A 218 -25.93 -20.54 59.78
N ARG A 219 -26.69 -20.47 58.68
CA ARG A 219 -28.15 -20.64 58.69
C ARG A 219 -28.55 -22.02 59.18
N TYR A 220 -27.86 -23.06 58.74
CA TYR A 220 -28.07 -24.43 59.19
C TYR A 220 -27.79 -24.58 60.69
N ARG A 221 -26.67 -24.04 61.19
CA ARG A 221 -26.34 -24.06 62.63
C ARG A 221 -27.38 -23.32 63.48
N ARG A 222 -27.87 -22.15 63.03
CA ARG A 222 -28.93 -21.40 63.73
C ARG A 222 -30.22 -22.21 63.80
N LYS A 223 -30.68 -22.82 62.70
CA LYS A 223 -31.88 -23.68 62.71
C LYS A 223 -31.72 -24.88 63.63
N LYS A 224 -30.55 -25.54 63.65
CA LYS A 224 -30.28 -26.68 64.54
C LYS A 224 -30.32 -26.27 66.02
N LYS A 225 -29.75 -25.11 66.38
CA LYS A 225 -29.83 -24.58 67.75
C LYS A 225 -31.27 -24.31 68.18
N MET A 226 -32.11 -23.72 67.32
CA MET A 226 -33.51 -23.44 67.64
C MET A 226 -34.33 -24.72 67.84
N LYS A 227 -34.12 -25.75 67.02
CA LYS A 227 -34.77 -27.06 67.19
C LYS A 227 -34.40 -27.74 68.51
N LYS A 228 -33.12 -27.68 68.92
CA LYS A 228 -32.68 -28.19 70.22
C LYS A 228 -33.35 -27.45 71.38
N LYS A 229 -33.40 -26.11 71.34
CA LYS A 229 -34.06 -25.30 72.38
C LYS A 229 -35.53 -25.67 72.56
N ALA A 230 -36.27 -25.89 71.46
CA ALA A 230 -37.68 -26.28 71.51
C ALA A 230 -37.91 -27.65 72.18
N GLN A 231 -36.97 -28.58 72.06
CA GLN A 231 -37.04 -29.88 72.76
C GLN A 231 -36.81 -29.73 74.26
N TYR A 232 -35.82 -28.93 74.68
CA TYR A 232 -35.57 -28.69 76.10
C TYR A 232 -36.72 -27.95 76.80
N THR A 233 -37.35 -26.97 76.15
CA THR A 233 -38.54 -26.30 76.72
C THR A 233 -39.73 -27.23 76.90
N LYS A 234 -39.84 -28.31 76.10
CA LYS A 234 -40.90 -29.30 76.28
C LYS A 234 -40.64 -30.21 77.48
N LEU A 235 -39.39 -30.63 77.70
CA LEU A 235 -39.01 -31.49 78.81
C LEU A 235 -39.12 -30.80 80.18
N LEU A 236 -38.96 -29.48 80.24
CA LEU A 236 -39.05 -28.69 81.47
C LEU A 236 -40.48 -28.30 81.89
N ASN A 237 -41.45 -28.47 81.00
CA ASN A 237 -42.87 -28.14 81.25
C ASN A 237 -43.72 -29.40 81.58
N GLN A 238 -43.07 -30.55 81.77
CA GLN A 238 -43.64 -31.73 82.43
C GLN A 238 -43.16 -31.77 83.87
#